data_AF-A0A975NXX3-F1
#
_entry.id   AF-A0A975NXX3-F1
#
_cell.length_a   1.000
_cell.length_b   1.000
_cell.length_c   1.000
_cell.angle_alpha   90.00
_cell.angle_beta   90.00
_cell.angle_gamma   90.00
#
_symmetry.space_group_name_H-M   'P 1'
#
loop_
_entity.id
_entity.type
_entity.pdbx_description
1 polymer ?
#
loop_
_entity_poly.entity_id
_entity_poly.type
_entity_poly.pdbx_seq_one_letter_code
_entity_poly.pdbx_strand_id
1 'polypeptide(L)'
;MPIPRRRFRIEEAIGGDMPMPAAVDGDVGPMHHEIMKELRAIRAQMAKPNHSAATETIGESVNHEIAEAHTLLETYRAQIEQCEKLKVELDLIHDAINRTKREIAVLHGKSFNGQEMAKVNGELGAVVGGTEEATQQILEAAESIDQAASALSKVNSPDQQKILSEEIQERVVSIFEACNFQDLTGQRINKVMTTMKFIENHINAMMDIWGGVDAIRAHAPPIVDDREGDAKLLNGPKLDGDAGHASQNDIDALFD
;
A
#
# COMPACT_ATOMS: atom_id res chain seq x y z
N MET A 1 36.88 -12.49 53.74
CA MET A 1 37.71 -13.30 54.66
C MET A 1 37.64 -14.76 54.23
N PRO A 2 38.77 -15.45 54.03
CA PRO A 2 38.83 -16.77 53.41
C PRO A 2 38.52 -17.89 54.42
N ILE A 3 37.75 -18.88 53.99
CA ILE A 3 37.36 -20.06 54.77
C ILE A 3 38.44 -21.15 54.59
N PRO A 4 39.07 -21.66 55.67
CA PRO A 4 40.18 -22.60 55.55
C PRO A 4 39.66 -24.02 55.24
N ARG A 5 40.02 -24.53 54.06
CA ARG A 5 39.80 -25.93 53.67
C ARG A 5 40.81 -26.82 54.38
N ARG A 6 40.33 -27.72 55.25
CA ARG A 6 41.18 -28.74 55.91
C ARG A 6 41.61 -29.78 54.86
N ARG A 7 42.90 -29.82 54.55
CA ARG A 7 43.54 -30.91 53.80
C ARG A 7 43.89 -32.03 54.78
N PHE A 8 43.37 -33.23 54.55
CA PHE A 8 43.80 -34.43 55.28
C PHE A 8 45.10 -34.96 54.66
N ARG A 9 46.11 -35.12 55.51
CA ARG A 9 47.49 -35.52 55.22
C ARG A 9 47.59 -37.01 55.49
N ILE A 10 47.69 -37.84 54.45
CA ILE A 10 48.03 -39.28 54.58
C ILE A 10 49.34 -39.50 53.84
N GLU A 11 50.38 -38.80 54.28
CA GLU A 11 51.76 -39.01 53.81
C GLU A 11 52.69 -38.80 55.01
N GLU A 12 52.59 -39.70 56.00
CA GLU A 12 53.59 -39.84 57.07
C GLU A 12 53.40 -41.21 57.76
N ALA A 13 53.59 -42.29 56.99
CA ALA A 13 53.77 -43.64 57.52
C ALA A 13 54.57 -44.51 56.54
N ILE A 14 55.72 -44.00 56.06
CA ILE A 14 56.76 -44.85 55.44
C ILE A 14 58.08 -44.43 56.06
N GLY A 15 58.57 -45.25 56.98
CA GLY A 15 59.81 -45.03 57.72
C GLY A 15 60.04 -46.14 58.71
N GLY A 16 59.96 -47.39 58.25
CA GLY A 16 60.17 -48.59 59.06
C GLY A 16 60.54 -49.75 58.15
N ASP A 17 61.85 -49.98 58.08
CA ASP A 17 62.55 -51.05 57.37
C ASP A 17 61.86 -52.42 57.56
N MET A 18 61.45 -53.06 56.47
CA MET A 18 60.91 -54.43 56.47
C MET A 18 61.89 -55.33 55.72
N PRO A 19 62.37 -56.42 56.34
CA PRO A 19 63.41 -57.25 55.77
C PRO A 19 62.87 -58.06 54.57
N MET A 20 63.64 -58.05 53.48
CA MET A 20 63.43 -58.90 52.31
C MET A 20 63.56 -60.38 52.70
N PRO A 21 62.55 -61.25 52.47
CA PRO A 21 62.80 -62.67 52.50
C PRO A 21 63.52 -63.07 51.19
N ALA A 22 64.52 -63.91 51.36
CA ALA A 22 65.36 -64.45 50.30
C ALA A 22 64.53 -65.12 49.19
N ALA A 23 65.03 -64.99 47.96
CA ALA A 23 64.54 -65.73 46.81
C ALA A 23 64.54 -67.24 47.11
N VAL A 24 63.34 -67.82 47.20
CA VAL A 24 63.14 -69.27 47.15
C VAL A 24 62.62 -69.59 45.76
N ASP A 25 63.51 -70.16 44.98
CA ASP A 25 63.21 -70.91 43.76
C ASP A 25 62.27 -72.07 44.15
N GLY A 26 61.01 -71.99 43.72
CA GLY A 26 59.93 -72.85 44.18
C GLY A 26 58.70 -72.70 43.31
N ASP A 27 58.63 -73.57 42.30
CA ASP A 27 57.51 -73.92 41.42
C ASP A 27 56.17 -73.21 41.75
N VAL A 28 55.82 -72.21 40.93
CA VAL A 28 54.52 -71.56 40.98
C VAL A 28 53.49 -72.57 40.53
N GLY A 29 52.92 -73.29 41.50
CA GLY A 29 51.93 -74.33 41.26
C GLY A 29 50.77 -73.85 40.38
N PRO A 30 50.16 -74.75 39.59
CA PRO A 30 49.17 -74.42 38.56
C PRO A 30 47.98 -73.60 39.08
N MET A 31 47.67 -73.73 40.37
CA MET A 31 46.59 -73.04 41.05
C MET A 31 46.79 -71.51 41.14
N HIS A 32 48.03 -71.00 41.31
CA HIS A 32 48.28 -69.55 41.36
C HIS A 32 48.16 -68.92 39.96
N HIS A 33 48.61 -69.64 38.94
CA HIS A 33 48.48 -69.19 37.55
C HIS A 33 47.01 -69.15 37.12
N GLU A 34 46.22 -70.11 37.59
CA GLU A 34 44.77 -70.18 37.37
C GLU A 34 44.04 -69.05 38.11
N ILE A 35 44.36 -68.79 39.38
CA ILE A 35 43.80 -67.64 40.13
C ILE A 35 44.14 -66.31 39.46
N MET A 36 45.38 -66.12 38.99
CA MET A 36 45.79 -64.89 38.30
C MET A 36 45.18 -64.76 36.90
N LYS A 37 44.83 -65.87 36.25
CA LYS A 37 44.08 -65.91 35.00
C LYS A 37 42.61 -65.55 35.23
N GLU A 38 41.98 -66.10 36.26
CA GLU A 38 40.60 -65.78 36.65
C GLU A 38 40.46 -64.33 37.14
N LEU A 39 41.41 -63.83 37.93
CA LEU A 39 41.44 -62.41 38.32
C LEU A 39 41.60 -61.48 37.11
N ARG A 40 42.37 -61.88 36.09
CA ARG A 40 42.45 -61.14 34.82
C ARG A 40 41.14 -61.21 34.04
N ALA A 41 40.45 -62.35 34.05
CA ALA A 41 39.15 -62.52 33.40
C ALA A 41 38.06 -61.66 34.06
N ILE A 42 38.01 -61.62 35.39
CA ILE A 42 37.10 -60.77 36.17
C ILE A 42 37.43 -59.29 35.93
N ARG A 43 38.71 -58.91 35.92
CA ARG A 43 39.12 -57.53 35.62
C ARG A 43 38.75 -57.13 34.20
N ALA A 44 38.85 -58.02 33.23
CA ALA A 44 38.42 -57.78 31.85
C ALA A 44 36.90 -57.70 31.71
N GLN A 45 36.13 -58.44 32.51
CA GLN A 45 34.67 -58.32 32.57
C GLN A 45 34.22 -57.01 33.23
N MET A 46 34.93 -56.55 34.28
CA MET A 46 34.62 -55.26 34.94
C MET A 46 35.13 -54.04 34.17
N ALA A 47 36.20 -54.18 33.37
CA ALA A 47 36.75 -53.11 32.55
C ALA A 47 36.03 -52.92 31.21
N LYS A 48 35.17 -53.86 30.80
CA LYS A 48 34.17 -53.59 29.77
C LYS A 48 33.14 -52.66 30.41
N PRO A 49 32.96 -51.42 29.90
CA PRO A 49 31.81 -50.66 30.30
C PRO A 49 30.60 -51.51 29.93
N ASN A 50 29.62 -51.66 30.83
CA ASN A 50 28.28 -52.07 30.44
C ASN A 50 27.66 -50.94 29.59
N HIS A 51 28.24 -50.67 28.42
CA HIS A 51 27.49 -50.15 27.28
C HIS A 51 26.61 -51.33 26.85
N SER A 52 25.48 -51.47 27.54
CA SER A 52 24.43 -52.31 26.97
C SER A 52 24.09 -51.67 25.63
N ALA A 53 23.95 -52.47 24.57
CA ALA A 53 23.47 -51.97 23.29
C ALA A 53 22.15 -51.20 23.44
N ALA A 54 21.38 -51.49 24.50
CA ALA A 54 20.18 -50.73 24.88
C ALA A 54 20.47 -49.30 25.39
N THR A 55 21.60 -49.03 26.05
CA THR A 55 21.93 -47.68 26.54
C THR A 55 22.45 -46.78 25.42
N GLU A 56 23.19 -47.34 24.46
CA GLU A 56 23.62 -46.62 23.24
C GLU A 56 22.44 -46.36 22.30
N THR A 57 21.56 -47.35 22.08
CA THR A 57 20.37 -47.15 21.23
C THR A 57 19.36 -46.16 21.82
N ILE A 58 19.19 -46.12 23.16
CA ILE A 58 18.37 -45.10 23.82
C ILE A 58 19.01 -43.70 23.68
N GLY A 59 20.33 -43.59 23.84
CA GLY A 59 21.04 -42.32 23.64
C GLY A 59 20.97 -41.82 22.19
N GLU A 60 21.09 -42.70 21.21
CA GLU A 60 20.94 -42.39 19.79
C GLU A 60 19.49 -42.02 19.42
N SER A 61 18.49 -42.71 19.97
CA SER A 61 17.06 -42.38 19.77
C SER A 61 16.72 -41.00 20.33
N VAL A 62 17.17 -40.69 21.56
CA VAL A 62 16.95 -39.39 22.17
C VAL A 62 17.69 -38.28 21.40
N ASN A 63 18.91 -38.54 20.92
CA ASN A 63 19.63 -37.59 20.08
C ASN A 63 18.96 -37.37 18.72
N HIS A 64 18.33 -38.41 18.15
CA HIS A 64 17.56 -38.31 16.91
C HIS A 64 16.29 -37.48 17.11
N GLU A 65 15.52 -37.73 18.18
CA GLU A 65 14.34 -36.94 18.55
C GLU A 65 14.68 -35.46 18.82
N ILE A 66 15.82 -35.20 19.49
CA ILE A 66 16.33 -33.85 19.72
C ILE A 66 16.71 -33.17 18.40
N ALA A 67 17.35 -33.89 17.47
CA ALA A 67 17.70 -33.36 16.15
C ALA A 67 16.44 -33.03 15.32
N GLU A 68 15.43 -33.90 15.33
CA GLU A 68 14.14 -33.65 14.69
C GLU A 68 13.44 -32.42 15.30
N ALA A 69 13.41 -32.31 16.63
CA ALA A 69 12.86 -31.14 17.32
C ALA A 69 13.61 -29.85 16.96
N HIS A 70 14.94 -29.90 16.84
CA HIS A 70 15.75 -28.77 16.40
C HIS A 70 15.43 -28.35 14.97
N THR A 71 15.33 -29.29 14.02
CA THR A 71 14.96 -28.97 12.64
C THR A 71 13.56 -28.38 12.56
N LEU A 72 12.59 -28.92 13.31
CA LEU A 72 11.24 -28.37 13.36
C LEU A 72 11.24 -26.94 13.93
N LEU A 73 11.99 -26.67 15.01
CA LEU A 73 12.14 -25.32 15.55
C LEU A 73 12.80 -24.35 14.56
N GLU A 74 13.77 -24.81 13.76
CA GLU A 74 14.36 -24.00 12.69
C GLU A 74 13.34 -23.67 11.60
N THR A 75 12.46 -24.61 11.22
CA THR A 75 11.39 -24.34 10.27
C THR A 75 10.36 -23.34 10.82
N TYR A 76 9.97 -23.46 12.10
CA TYR A 76 9.08 -22.49 12.73
C TYR A 76 9.71 -21.10 12.83
N ARG A 77 11.00 -21.00 13.15
CA ARG A 77 11.74 -19.72 13.12
C ARG A 77 11.72 -19.10 11.73
N ALA A 78 11.98 -19.89 10.69
CA ALA A 78 11.92 -19.40 9.32
C ALA A 78 10.50 -18.94 8.91
N GLN A 79 9.45 -19.66 9.34
CA GLN A 79 8.06 -19.26 9.10
C GLN A 79 7.68 -17.97 9.84
N ILE A 80 8.14 -17.80 11.09
CA ILE A 80 7.92 -16.57 11.87
C ILE A 80 8.61 -15.40 11.16
N GLU A 81 9.85 -15.57 10.70
CA GLU A 81 10.58 -14.53 9.96
C GLU A 81 9.85 -14.17 8.64
N GLN A 82 9.28 -15.15 7.93
CA GLN A 82 8.46 -14.90 6.74
C GLN A 82 7.17 -14.14 7.08
N CYS A 83 6.51 -14.50 8.17
CA CYS A 83 5.30 -13.81 8.64
C CYS A 83 5.59 -12.35 9.03
N GLU A 84 6.72 -12.11 9.70
CA GLU A 84 7.18 -10.76 10.03
C GLU A 84 7.42 -9.91 8.76
N LYS A 85 8.06 -10.48 7.74
CA LYS A 85 8.25 -9.81 6.44
C LYS A 85 6.91 -9.47 5.78
N LEU A 86 5.98 -10.43 5.72
CA LEU A 86 4.65 -10.20 5.15
C LEU A 86 3.85 -9.14 5.92
N LYS A 87 4.00 -9.11 7.25
CA LYS A 87 3.38 -8.07 8.08
C LYS A 87 3.91 -6.69 7.73
N VAL A 88 5.23 -6.54 7.59
CA VAL A 88 5.85 -5.26 7.19
C VAL A 88 5.33 -4.81 5.83
N GLU A 89 5.25 -5.71 4.84
CA GLU A 89 4.70 -5.39 3.51
C GLU A 89 3.22 -5.00 3.59
N LEU A 90 2.42 -5.68 4.40
CA LEU A 90 1.00 -5.36 4.59
C LEU A 90 0.82 -3.99 5.25
N ASP A 91 1.63 -3.67 6.26
CA ASP A 91 1.61 -2.37 6.94
C ASP A 91 1.97 -1.24 5.95
N LEU A 92 2.96 -1.46 5.07
CA LEU A 92 3.33 -0.52 4.02
C LEU A 92 2.19 -0.28 3.02
N ILE A 93 1.50 -1.35 2.59
CA ILE A 93 0.33 -1.25 1.70
C ILE A 93 -0.81 -0.52 2.40
N HIS A 94 -1.07 -0.82 3.68
CA HIS A 94 -2.11 -0.18 4.47
C HIS A 94 -1.88 1.34 4.59
N ASP A 95 -0.64 1.74 4.89
CA ASP A 95 -0.24 3.14 4.95
C ASP A 95 -0.39 3.85 3.61
N ALA A 96 0.00 3.19 2.52
CA ALA A 96 -0.16 3.73 1.17
C ALA A 96 -1.65 3.96 0.84
N ILE A 97 -2.52 2.99 1.12
CA ILE A 97 -3.97 3.12 0.92
C ILE A 97 -4.52 4.28 1.74
N ASN A 98 -4.14 4.41 3.02
CA ASN A 98 -4.62 5.49 3.87
C ASN A 98 -4.17 6.88 3.38
N ARG A 99 -2.96 7.00 2.85
CA ARG A 99 -2.50 8.24 2.21
C ARG A 99 -3.33 8.57 0.98
N THR A 100 -3.53 7.60 0.09
CA THR A 100 -4.37 7.78 -1.11
C THR A 100 -5.81 8.14 -0.74
N LYS A 101 -6.39 7.51 0.27
CA LYS A 101 -7.73 7.88 0.77
C LYS A 101 -7.79 9.33 1.24
N ARG A 102 -6.78 9.82 1.96
CA ARG A 102 -6.71 11.23 2.38
C ARG A 102 -6.54 12.16 1.19
N GLU A 103 -5.66 11.83 0.24
CA GLU A 103 -5.44 12.63 -0.97
C GLU A 103 -6.73 12.75 -1.79
N ILE A 104 -7.43 11.62 -1.99
CA ILE A 104 -8.74 11.60 -2.65
C ILE A 104 -9.74 12.42 -1.82
N ALA A 105 -9.81 12.25 -0.50
CA ALA A 105 -10.71 13.02 0.35
C ALA A 105 -10.45 14.53 0.30
N VAL A 106 -9.21 14.97 0.11
CA VAL A 106 -8.85 16.39 -0.06
C VAL A 106 -9.26 16.90 -1.44
N LEU A 107 -8.95 16.15 -2.51
CA LEU A 107 -9.33 16.51 -3.87
C LEU A 107 -10.86 16.57 -4.02
N HIS A 108 -11.53 15.54 -3.53
CA HIS A 108 -12.97 15.40 -3.59
C HIS A 108 -13.69 16.24 -2.53
N GLY A 109 -13.04 16.61 -1.43
CA GLY A 109 -13.56 17.51 -0.39
C GLY A 109 -14.03 18.86 -0.93
N LYS A 110 -13.38 19.37 -1.97
CA LYS A 110 -13.79 20.58 -2.71
C LYS A 110 -14.88 20.29 -3.76
N SER A 111 -14.80 19.13 -4.43
CA SER A 111 -15.77 18.69 -5.45
C SER A 111 -17.12 18.18 -4.89
N PHE A 112 -17.19 17.71 -3.64
CA PHE A 112 -18.45 17.27 -3.00
C PHE A 112 -19.48 18.40 -2.83
N ASN A 113 -19.08 19.66 -3.04
CA ASN A 113 -19.99 20.80 -3.05
C ASN A 113 -20.75 20.99 -4.36
N GLY A 114 -20.63 20.06 -5.33
CA GLY A 114 -21.38 20.09 -6.60
C GLY A 114 -20.97 21.21 -7.56
N GLN A 115 -20.35 22.28 -7.07
CA GLN A 115 -19.90 23.45 -7.83
C GLN A 115 -18.79 23.11 -8.84
N GLU A 116 -17.86 22.23 -8.49
CA GLU A 116 -16.76 21.87 -9.39
C GLU A 116 -17.22 20.93 -10.50
N MET A 117 -18.13 20.00 -10.20
CA MET A 117 -18.86 19.22 -11.22
C MET A 117 -19.74 20.11 -12.10
N ALA A 118 -20.40 21.12 -11.53
CA ALA A 118 -21.15 22.11 -12.30
C ALA A 118 -20.23 22.94 -13.21
N LYS A 119 -18.99 23.22 -12.78
CA LYS A 119 -17.98 23.91 -13.59
C LYS A 119 -17.50 23.05 -14.75
N VAL A 120 -17.18 21.77 -14.51
CA VAL A 120 -16.78 20.83 -15.58
C VAL A 120 -17.94 20.61 -16.57
N ASN A 121 -19.17 20.46 -16.08
CA ASN A 121 -20.35 20.43 -16.94
C ASN A 121 -20.57 21.74 -17.68
N GLY A 122 -20.26 22.89 -17.07
CA GLY A 122 -20.30 24.20 -17.72
C GLY A 122 -19.25 24.35 -18.82
N GLU A 123 -18.03 23.87 -18.60
CA GLU A 123 -16.96 23.84 -19.61
C GLU A 123 -17.31 22.88 -20.75
N LEU A 124 -17.91 21.72 -20.44
CA LEU A 124 -18.46 20.82 -21.47
C LEU A 124 -19.60 21.48 -22.24
N GLY A 125 -20.48 22.21 -21.56
CA GLY A 125 -21.56 22.98 -22.16
C GLY A 125 -21.04 24.09 -23.08
N ALA A 126 -19.96 24.79 -22.69
CA ALA A 126 -19.32 25.80 -23.53
C ALA A 126 -18.75 25.20 -24.82
N VAL A 127 -18.31 23.94 -24.79
CA VAL A 127 -17.78 23.24 -25.96
C VAL A 127 -18.89 22.79 -26.88
N VAL A 128 -19.97 22.24 -26.33
CA VAL A 128 -21.19 21.95 -27.10
C VAL A 128 -21.70 23.25 -27.73
N GLY A 129 -21.76 24.34 -26.98
CA GLY A 129 -22.11 25.67 -27.48
C GLY A 129 -21.18 26.13 -28.61
N GLY A 130 -19.86 25.94 -28.49
CA GLY A 130 -18.91 26.26 -29.56
C GLY A 130 -19.09 25.40 -30.81
N THR A 131 -19.50 24.13 -30.67
CA THR A 131 -19.84 23.27 -31.81
C THR A 131 -21.18 23.65 -32.47
N GLU A 132 -22.16 24.09 -31.67
CA GLU A 132 -23.42 24.63 -32.16
C GLU A 132 -23.20 25.95 -32.92
N GLU A 133 -22.37 26.84 -32.38
CA GLU A 133 -21.99 28.11 -33.02
C GLU A 133 -21.24 27.87 -34.34
N ALA A 134 -20.27 26.96 -34.37
CA ALA A 134 -19.58 26.60 -35.61
C ALA A 134 -20.55 26.03 -36.66
N THR A 135 -21.51 25.20 -36.23
CA THR A 135 -22.55 24.66 -37.13
C THR A 135 -23.46 25.77 -37.67
N GLN A 136 -23.85 26.72 -36.81
CA GLN A 136 -24.65 27.88 -37.19
C GLN A 136 -23.91 28.75 -38.22
N GLN A 137 -22.61 29.03 -38.01
CA GLN A 137 -21.78 29.78 -38.96
C GLN A 137 -21.67 29.07 -40.31
N ILE A 138 -21.55 27.74 -40.34
CA ILE A 138 -21.53 26.96 -41.58
C ILE A 138 -22.86 27.11 -42.34
N LEU A 139 -23.99 27.00 -41.64
CA LEU A 139 -25.32 27.14 -42.24
C LEU A 139 -25.56 28.55 -42.78
N GLU A 140 -25.21 29.59 -42.03
CA GLU A 140 -25.34 31.00 -42.45
C GLU A 140 -24.45 31.32 -43.67
N ALA A 141 -23.23 30.80 -43.70
CA ALA A 141 -22.34 30.95 -44.84
C ALA A 141 -22.88 30.23 -46.08
N ALA A 142 -23.43 29.02 -45.92
CA ALA A 142 -24.06 28.28 -47.01
C ALA A 142 -25.31 29.00 -47.56
N GLU A 143 -26.14 29.57 -46.69
CA GLU A 143 -27.30 30.37 -47.10
C GLU A 143 -26.87 31.65 -47.85
N SER A 144 -25.84 32.33 -47.36
CA SER A 144 -25.28 33.52 -48.03
C SER A 144 -24.73 33.18 -49.42
N ILE A 145 -24.07 32.02 -49.57
CA ILE A 145 -23.60 31.52 -50.87
C ILE A 145 -24.77 31.31 -51.83
N ASP A 146 -25.86 30.67 -51.37
CA ASP A 146 -27.03 30.41 -52.21
C ASP A 146 -27.71 31.73 -52.66
N GLN A 147 -27.83 32.70 -51.75
CA GLN A 147 -28.35 34.03 -52.07
C GLN A 147 -27.47 34.77 -53.09
N ALA A 148 -26.15 34.76 -52.89
CA ALA A 148 -25.20 35.41 -53.79
C ALA A 148 -25.17 34.73 -55.16
N ALA A 149 -25.20 33.39 -55.22
CA ALA A 149 -25.27 32.63 -56.46
C ALA A 149 -26.58 32.88 -57.22
N SER A 150 -27.71 32.93 -56.49
CA SER A 150 -29.01 33.28 -57.04
C SER A 150 -29.03 34.71 -57.59
N ALA A 151 -28.42 35.67 -56.89
CA ALA A 151 -28.28 37.04 -57.36
C ALA A 151 -27.39 37.11 -58.61
N LEU A 152 -26.28 36.37 -58.63
CA LEU A 152 -25.32 36.34 -59.74
C LEU A 152 -26.00 35.97 -61.06
N SER A 153 -26.97 35.05 -61.03
CA SER A 153 -27.77 34.66 -62.20
C SER A 153 -28.70 35.75 -62.75
N LYS A 154 -28.98 36.79 -61.96
CA LYS A 154 -29.96 37.86 -62.28
C LYS A 154 -29.29 39.19 -62.67
N VAL A 155 -27.99 39.35 -62.44
CA VAL A 155 -27.24 40.57 -62.78
C VAL A 155 -26.43 40.42 -64.06
N ASN A 156 -26.42 41.49 -64.87
CA ASN A 156 -25.72 41.55 -66.15
C ASN A 156 -24.48 42.46 -66.13
N SER A 157 -24.22 43.16 -65.02
CA SER A 157 -23.05 44.03 -64.87
C SER A 157 -21.81 43.22 -64.48
N PRO A 158 -20.69 43.32 -65.22
CA PRO A 158 -19.44 42.65 -64.87
C PRO A 158 -18.93 42.99 -63.46
N ASP A 159 -19.09 44.25 -63.03
CA ASP A 159 -18.64 44.69 -61.71
C ASP A 159 -19.48 44.06 -60.58
N GLN A 160 -20.80 43.95 -60.77
CA GLN A 160 -21.68 43.30 -59.80
C GLN A 160 -21.44 41.79 -59.75
N GLN A 161 -21.19 41.17 -60.92
CA GLN A 161 -20.85 39.75 -60.98
C GLN A 161 -19.55 39.44 -60.24
N LYS A 162 -18.53 40.32 -60.37
CA LYS A 162 -17.27 40.20 -59.66
C LYS A 162 -17.47 40.26 -58.14
N ILE A 163 -18.20 41.26 -57.64
CA ILE A 163 -18.47 41.43 -56.20
C ILE A 163 -19.15 40.19 -55.62
N LEU A 164 -20.21 39.69 -56.27
CA LEU A 164 -20.94 38.50 -55.81
C LEU A 164 -20.07 37.23 -55.86
N SER A 165 -19.17 37.13 -56.84
CA SER A 165 -18.23 36.01 -56.93
C SER A 165 -17.19 36.04 -55.82
N GLU A 166 -16.69 37.23 -55.47
CA GLU A 166 -15.79 37.44 -54.33
C GLU A 166 -16.47 37.12 -53.01
N GLU A 167 -17.74 37.54 -52.84
CA GLU A 167 -18.55 37.22 -51.65
C GLU A 167 -18.75 35.70 -51.49
N ILE A 168 -19.10 34.98 -52.56
CA ILE A 168 -19.19 33.51 -52.53
C ILE A 168 -17.86 32.90 -52.08
N GLN A 169 -16.74 33.38 -52.62
CA GLN A 169 -15.42 32.86 -52.29
C GLN A 169 -15.06 33.09 -50.81
N GLU A 170 -15.37 34.28 -50.26
CA GLU A 170 -15.17 34.60 -48.85
C GLU A 170 -16.01 33.72 -47.91
N ARG A 171 -17.28 33.46 -48.28
CA ARG A 171 -18.16 32.56 -47.52
C ARG A 171 -17.69 31.11 -47.54
N VAL A 172 -17.13 30.65 -48.67
CA VAL A 172 -16.50 29.32 -48.75
C VAL A 172 -15.30 29.20 -47.82
N VAL A 173 -14.46 30.24 -47.72
CA VAL A 173 -13.35 30.28 -46.75
C VAL A 173 -13.88 30.22 -45.32
N SER A 174 -14.92 30.98 -45.00
CA SER A 174 -15.55 30.97 -43.66
C SER A 174 -16.03 29.56 -43.26
N ILE A 175 -16.59 28.79 -44.20
CA ILE A 175 -16.99 27.39 -43.96
C ILE A 175 -15.77 26.53 -43.62
N PHE A 176 -14.66 26.66 -44.33
CA PHE A 176 -13.46 25.88 -44.05
C PHE A 176 -12.87 26.21 -42.67
N GLU A 177 -12.90 27.48 -42.26
CA GLU A 177 -12.44 27.90 -40.94
C GLU A 177 -13.31 27.35 -39.82
N ALA A 178 -14.65 27.47 -39.95
CA ALA A 178 -15.60 26.93 -38.98
C ALA A 178 -15.49 25.40 -38.86
N CYS A 179 -15.38 24.68 -39.99
CA CYS A 179 -15.18 23.23 -40.01
C CYS A 179 -13.88 22.80 -39.32
N ASN A 180 -12.77 23.50 -39.56
CA ASN A 180 -11.48 23.18 -38.94
C ASN A 180 -11.54 23.36 -37.41
N PHE A 181 -12.19 24.44 -36.96
CA PHE A 181 -12.39 24.69 -35.53
C PHE A 181 -13.30 23.63 -34.89
N GLN A 182 -14.40 23.26 -35.55
CA GLN A 182 -15.31 22.20 -35.08
C GLN A 182 -14.60 20.85 -34.98
N ASP A 183 -13.87 20.44 -36.02
CA ASP A 183 -13.25 19.12 -36.10
C ASP A 183 -12.17 18.95 -35.02
N LEU A 184 -11.26 19.91 -34.91
CA LEU A 184 -10.13 19.81 -33.99
C LEU A 184 -10.56 19.99 -32.53
N THR A 185 -11.47 20.93 -32.27
CA THR A 185 -11.95 21.23 -30.91
C THR A 185 -12.91 20.17 -30.42
N GLY A 186 -13.87 19.75 -31.25
CA GLY A 186 -14.84 18.71 -30.92
C GLY A 186 -14.17 17.37 -30.61
N GLN A 187 -13.21 16.93 -31.44
CA GLN A 187 -12.50 15.67 -31.20
C GLN A 187 -11.60 15.71 -29.96
N ARG A 188 -10.80 16.77 -29.79
CA ARG A 188 -9.86 16.89 -28.66
C ARG A 188 -10.60 16.91 -27.34
N ILE A 189 -11.70 17.65 -27.26
CA ILE A 189 -12.43 17.80 -26.02
C ILE A 189 -13.21 16.54 -25.70
N ASN A 190 -13.84 15.89 -26.69
CA ASN A 190 -14.49 14.61 -26.47
C ASN A 190 -13.50 13.56 -25.92
N LYS A 191 -12.26 13.54 -26.42
CA LYS A 191 -11.19 12.66 -25.91
C LYS A 191 -10.80 12.96 -24.46
N VAL A 192 -10.61 14.24 -24.13
CA VAL A 192 -10.28 14.66 -22.75
C VAL A 192 -11.43 14.35 -21.80
N MET A 193 -12.67 14.68 -22.17
CA MET A 193 -13.86 14.40 -21.37
C MET A 193 -14.05 12.89 -21.16
N THR A 194 -13.88 12.08 -22.19
CA THR A 194 -13.96 10.61 -22.05
C THR A 194 -12.94 10.09 -21.04
N THR A 195 -11.74 10.66 -21.04
CA THR A 195 -10.67 10.30 -20.10
C THR A 195 -11.02 10.74 -18.67
N MET A 196 -11.56 11.95 -18.51
CA MET A 196 -11.99 12.45 -17.19
C MET A 196 -13.15 11.62 -16.62
N LYS A 197 -14.16 11.28 -17.43
CA LYS A 197 -15.24 10.34 -17.04
C LYS A 197 -14.69 8.98 -16.61
N PHE A 198 -13.71 8.47 -17.34
CA PHE A 198 -13.06 7.21 -16.98
C PHE A 198 -12.37 7.30 -15.60
N ILE A 199 -11.60 8.36 -15.36
CA ILE A 199 -10.94 8.61 -14.07
C ILE A 199 -11.98 8.71 -12.95
N GLU A 200 -13.04 9.49 -13.15
CA GLU A 200 -14.10 9.69 -12.16
C GLU A 200 -14.82 8.38 -11.81
N ASN A 201 -15.18 7.57 -12.81
CA ASN A 201 -15.78 6.26 -12.59
C ASN A 201 -14.86 5.33 -11.78
N HIS A 202 -13.56 5.37 -12.05
CA HIS A 202 -12.57 4.58 -11.30
C HIS A 202 -12.44 5.05 -9.84
N ILE A 203 -12.46 6.37 -9.61
CA ILE A 203 -12.44 6.93 -8.25
C ILE A 203 -13.71 6.53 -7.50
N ASN A 204 -14.89 6.65 -8.13
CA ASN A 204 -16.16 6.23 -7.53
C ASN A 204 -16.15 4.74 -7.15
N ALA A 205 -15.68 3.87 -8.03
CA ALA A 205 -15.53 2.45 -7.73
C ALA A 205 -14.57 2.19 -6.55
N MET A 206 -13.46 2.93 -6.45
CA MET A 206 -12.56 2.85 -5.28
C MET A 206 -13.24 3.31 -4.00
N MET A 207 -14.00 4.42 -4.05
CA MET A 207 -14.75 4.92 -2.88
C MET A 207 -15.79 3.89 -2.42
N ASP A 208 -16.50 3.25 -3.35
CA ASP A 208 -17.49 2.21 -3.03
C ASP A 208 -16.84 1.00 -2.33
N ILE A 209 -15.68 0.54 -2.82
CA ILE A 209 -14.90 -0.55 -2.18
C ILE A 209 -14.51 -0.18 -0.74
N TRP A 210 -14.28 1.11 -0.46
CA TRP A 210 -13.87 1.61 0.84
C TRP A 210 -15.01 1.93 1.80
N GLY A 211 -16.27 1.66 1.44
CA GLY A 211 -17.44 1.91 2.28
C GLY A 211 -18.21 3.17 1.92
N GLY A 212 -18.01 3.71 0.71
CA GLY A 212 -18.72 4.86 0.17
C GLY A 212 -18.12 6.20 0.55
N VAL A 213 -18.79 7.27 0.10
CA VAL A 213 -18.33 8.66 0.23
C VAL A 213 -18.12 9.09 1.68
N ASP A 214 -18.96 8.63 2.61
CA ASP A 214 -18.89 9.00 4.03
C ASP A 214 -17.63 8.45 4.71
N ALA A 215 -17.21 7.23 4.36
CA ALA A 215 -16.00 6.62 4.87
C ALA A 215 -14.73 7.38 4.42
N ILE A 216 -14.76 7.95 3.21
CA ILE A 216 -13.66 8.76 2.68
C ILE A 216 -13.68 10.18 3.24
N ARG A 217 -14.87 10.77 3.43
CA ARG A 217 -15.02 12.08 4.08
C ARG A 217 -14.44 12.07 5.50
N ALA A 218 -14.53 10.96 6.23
CA ALA A 218 -13.93 10.81 7.55
C ALA A 218 -12.38 10.93 7.54
N HIS A 219 -11.75 10.80 6.38
CA HIS A 219 -10.31 10.97 6.20
C HIS A 219 -9.93 12.35 5.65
N ALA A 220 -10.90 13.21 5.33
CA ALA A 220 -10.63 14.59 4.96
C ALA A 220 -10.07 15.34 6.18
N PRO A 221 -8.99 16.13 6.02
CA PRO A 221 -8.59 17.06 7.07
C PRO A 221 -9.72 18.06 7.34
N PRO A 222 -9.89 18.52 8.60
CA PRO A 222 -10.88 19.53 8.92
C PRO A 222 -10.69 20.76 8.04
N ILE A 223 -11.78 21.33 7.54
CA ILE A 223 -11.74 22.59 6.80
C ILE A 223 -11.31 23.65 7.81
N VAL A 224 -10.06 24.08 7.74
CA VAL A 224 -9.53 25.18 8.54
C VAL A 224 -9.93 26.48 7.85
N ASP A 225 -10.60 27.34 8.59
CA ASP A 225 -10.88 28.69 8.13
C ASP A 225 -9.62 29.55 8.33
N ASP A 226 -8.90 29.77 7.23
CA ASP A 226 -7.64 30.53 7.20
C ASP A 226 -7.87 32.05 7.29
N ARG A 227 -9.13 32.51 7.41
CA ARG A 227 -9.47 33.94 7.52
C ARG A 227 -9.17 34.46 8.92
N GLU A 228 -8.46 35.59 8.99
CA GLU A 228 -8.11 36.26 10.24
C GLU A 228 -8.86 37.60 10.42
N GLY A 229 -9.02 38.04 11.66
CA GLY A 229 -9.65 39.32 12.01
C GLY A 229 -11.10 39.43 11.53
N ASP A 230 -11.47 40.60 11.01
CA ASP A 230 -12.84 40.91 10.58
C ASP A 230 -13.31 40.03 9.41
N ALA A 231 -12.39 39.47 8.61
CA ALA A 231 -12.72 38.55 7.52
C ALA A 231 -13.36 37.24 8.02
N LYS A 232 -13.10 36.85 9.27
CA LYS A 232 -13.73 35.70 9.92
C LYS A 232 -15.16 36.02 10.39
N LEU A 233 -15.46 37.29 10.65
CA LEU A 233 -16.77 37.77 11.09
C LEU A 233 -17.72 37.99 9.89
N LEU A 234 -17.18 38.17 8.70
CA LEU A 234 -17.92 38.28 7.44
C LEU A 234 -18.34 36.89 6.95
N ASN A 235 -19.36 36.34 7.60
CA ASN A 235 -20.12 35.23 7.06
C ASN A 235 -21.25 35.83 6.21
N GLY A 236 -21.34 35.43 4.94
CA GLY A 236 -22.47 35.81 4.09
C GLY A 236 -23.80 35.35 4.69
N PRO A 237 -24.95 35.78 4.14
CA PRO A 237 -26.25 35.35 4.62
C PRO A 237 -26.31 33.82 4.66
N LYS A 238 -26.43 33.25 5.87
CA LYS A 238 -26.48 31.80 6.08
C LYS A 238 -27.82 31.26 5.63
N LEU A 239 -27.80 30.10 4.99
CA LEU A 239 -29.00 29.36 4.55
C LEU A 239 -29.75 28.79 5.76
N ASP A 240 -31.06 28.58 5.61
CA ASP A 240 -31.90 28.01 6.66
C ASP A 240 -31.40 26.60 7.07
N GLY A 241 -31.23 26.38 8.38
CA GLY A 241 -30.80 25.11 8.95
C GLY A 241 -29.29 24.96 9.21
N ASP A 242 -28.50 26.00 8.93
CA ASP A 242 -27.05 25.97 9.19
C ASP A 242 -26.71 26.08 10.69
N ALA A 243 -25.63 25.45 11.15
CA ALA A 243 -25.30 25.45 12.57
C ALA A 243 -24.96 26.87 13.07
N GLY A 244 -25.59 27.29 14.18
CA GLY A 244 -25.48 28.64 14.72
C GLY A 244 -26.37 29.70 14.05
N HIS A 245 -27.38 29.28 13.27
CA HIS A 245 -28.51 30.14 12.92
C HIS A 245 -29.37 30.34 14.18
N ALA A 246 -29.54 31.58 14.62
CA ALA A 246 -30.52 31.89 15.66
C ALA A 246 -31.90 31.76 15.02
N SER A 247 -32.71 30.80 15.48
CA SER A 247 -34.07 30.69 15.00
C SER A 247 -34.89 31.89 15.47
N GLN A 248 -36.00 32.20 14.78
CA GLN A 248 -36.89 33.28 15.21
C GLN A 248 -37.35 33.08 16.68
N ASN A 249 -37.55 31.82 17.08
CA ASN A 249 -37.86 31.47 18.47
C ASN A 249 -36.73 31.82 19.46
N ASP A 250 -35.47 31.68 19.05
CA ASP A 250 -34.32 32.05 19.89
C ASP A 250 -34.20 33.57 20.02
N ILE A 251 -34.58 34.32 18.98
CA ILE A 251 -34.63 35.78 18.99
C ILE A 251 -35.77 36.26 19.89
N ASP A 252 -36.95 35.68 19.75
CA ASP A 252 -38.12 36.07 20.54
C ASP A 252 -37.87 35.86 22.04
N ALA A 253 -37.16 34.78 22.41
CA ALA A 253 -36.77 34.49 23.79
C ALA A 253 -35.76 35.49 24.41
N LEU A 254 -35.13 36.37 23.62
CA LEU A 254 -34.25 37.44 24.12
C LEU A 254 -34.99 38.73 24.48
N PHE A 255 -36.25 38.88 24.02
CA PHE A 255 -37.03 40.11 24.17
C PHE A 255 -38.30 39.93 25.04
N ASP A 256 -38.59 38.72 25.50
CA ASP A 256 -39.58 38.39 26.55
C ASP A 256 -38.92 38.25 27.94
#